data_AF-A0A9X5BCE9-F1
#
_entry.id   AF-A0A9X5BCE9-F1
#
_cell.length_a   1.000
_cell.length_b   1.000
_cell.length_c   1.000
_cell.angle_alpha   90.00
_cell.angle_beta   90.00
_cell.angle_gamma   90.00
#
_symmetry.space_group_name_H-M   'P 1'
#
loop_
_entity.id
_entity.type
_entity.pdbx_description
1 polymer ?
#
loop_
_entity_poly.entity_id
_entity_poly.type
_entity_poly.pdbx_seq_one_letter_code
_entity_poly.pdbx_strand_id
1 'polypeptide(L)'
;MTVFQCILMGFLIVCAISVSFSKNLLNSVLIYMSYSLVMSIIWVCLQSPDLAITEAAVGAGVTSILFFSTLKKIQAIQIEKDKEDKFLKNAVLHTPDLKTSDFNNSKVVQKGADENE
;
A
#
# COMPACT_ATOMS: atom_id res chain seq x y z
N MET A 1 34.64 -15.50 -9.95
CA MET A 1 33.38 -15.96 -9.34
C MET A 1 32.94 -15.05 -8.20
N THR A 2 33.80 -14.78 -7.22
CA THR A 2 33.52 -13.86 -6.09
C THR A 2 33.26 -12.41 -6.50
N VAL A 3 34.00 -11.86 -7.47
CA VAL A 3 33.80 -10.47 -7.94
C VAL A 3 32.39 -10.25 -8.50
N PHE A 4 31.86 -11.21 -9.26
CA PHE A 4 30.50 -11.14 -9.81
C PHE A 4 29.43 -11.20 -8.71
N GLN A 5 29.62 -12.06 -7.71
CA GLN A 5 28.75 -12.12 -6.53
C GLN A 5 28.80 -10.81 -5.73
N CYS A 6 29.98 -10.21 -5.55
CA CYS A 6 30.12 -8.91 -4.88
C CYS A 6 29.41 -7.77 -5.63
N ILE A 7 29.49 -7.76 -6.97
CA ILE A 7 28.77 -6.78 -7.81
C ILE A 7 27.26 -6.94 -7.67
N LEU A 8 26.75 -8.18 -7.73
CA LEU A 8 25.33 -8.47 -7.53
C LEU A 8 24.85 -8.06 -6.13
N MET A 9 25.64 -8.33 -5.09
CA MET A 9 25.32 -7.93 -3.72
C MET A 9 25.27 -6.40 -3.57
N GLY A 10 26.22 -5.69 -4.19
CA GLY A 10 26.22 -4.23 -4.25
C GLY A 10 25.01 -3.67 -5.00
N PHE A 11 24.64 -4.28 -6.13
CA PHE A 11 23.44 -3.90 -6.88
C PHE A 11 22.15 -4.10 -6.05
N LEU A 12 22.10 -5.17 -5.23
CA LEU A 12 21.00 -5.44 -4.31
C LEU A 12 20.79 -4.30 -3.29
N ILE A 13 21.89 -3.76 -2.75
CA ILE A 13 21.84 -2.63 -1.81
C ILE A 13 21.29 -1.38 -2.47
N VAL A 14 21.69 -1.11 -3.72
CA VAL A 14 21.22 0.04 -4.50
C VAL A 14 19.73 -0.12 -4.82
N CYS A 15 19.30 -1.31 -5.23
CA CYS A 15 17.89 -1.62 -5.44
C CYS A 15 17.05 -1.45 -4.17
N ALA A 16 17.55 -1.88 -3.01
CA ALA A 16 16.86 -1.72 -1.73
C ALA A 16 16.70 -0.24 -1.34
N ILE A 17 17.73 0.58 -1.53
CA ILE A 17 17.63 2.03 -1.31
C ILE A 17 16.61 2.66 -2.28
N SER A 18 16.65 2.23 -3.56
CA SER A 18 15.73 2.70 -4.59
C SER A 18 14.27 2.33 -4.31
N VAL A 19 14.02 1.14 -3.73
CA VAL A 19 12.67 0.71 -3.32
C VAL A 19 12.13 1.58 -2.18
N SER A 20 13.01 1.93 -1.24
CA SER A 20 12.69 2.72 -0.05
C SER A 20 12.34 4.17 -0.39
N PHE A 21 12.93 4.72 -1.47
CA PHE A 21 12.66 6.08 -1.93
C PHE A 21 11.41 6.22 -2.82
N SER A 22 10.74 5.11 -3.17
CA SER A 22 9.60 5.14 -4.08
C SER A 22 8.33 5.67 -3.41
N LYS A 23 7.86 6.85 -3.84
CA LYS A 23 6.61 7.48 -3.35
C LYS A 23 5.33 6.82 -3.90
N ASN A 24 5.43 6.06 -4.99
CA ASN A 24 4.31 5.35 -5.59
C ASN A 24 4.34 3.88 -5.18
N LEU A 25 3.22 3.39 -4.62
CA LEU A 25 3.08 2.00 -4.16
C LEU A 25 3.33 1.00 -5.31
N LEU A 26 2.77 1.26 -6.50
CA LEU A 26 2.99 0.43 -7.70
C LEU A 26 4.47 0.34 -8.09
N ASN A 27 5.18 1.46 -8.04
CA ASN A 27 6.59 1.53 -8.43
C ASN A 27 7.50 0.82 -7.40
N SER A 28 7.17 0.94 -6.11
CA SER A 28 7.90 0.23 -5.04
C SER A 28 7.75 -1.28 -5.19
N VAL A 29 6.53 -1.76 -5.50
CA VAL A 29 6.27 -3.18 -5.77
C VAL A 29 7.04 -3.68 -7.00
N LEU A 30 7.08 -2.91 -8.08
CA LEU A 30 7.77 -3.32 -9.31
C LEU A 30 9.29 -3.43 -9.12
N ILE A 31 9.87 -2.49 -8.36
CA ILE A 31 11.29 -2.54 -7.97
C ILE A 31 11.53 -3.74 -7.03
N TYR A 32 10.61 -4.03 -6.10
CA TYR A 32 10.69 -5.21 -5.23
C TYR A 32 10.64 -6.54 -6.01
N MET A 33 9.79 -6.65 -7.03
CA MET A 33 9.76 -7.84 -7.91
C MET A 33 11.11 -8.07 -8.60
N SER A 34 11.70 -6.98 -9.11
CA SER A 34 13.01 -7.04 -9.77
C SER A 34 14.13 -7.42 -8.78
N TYR A 35 14.09 -6.87 -7.57
CA TYR A 35 15.01 -7.20 -6.48
C TYR A 35 14.97 -8.69 -6.11
N SER A 36 13.77 -9.26 -5.97
CA SER A 36 13.59 -10.68 -5.64
C SER A 36 14.14 -11.59 -6.75
N LEU A 37 13.91 -11.26 -8.01
CA LEU A 37 14.50 -11.97 -9.16
C LEU A 37 16.04 -11.98 -9.14
N VAL A 38 16.65 -10.84 -8.84
CA VAL A 38 18.11 -10.73 -8.70
C VAL A 38 18.61 -11.56 -7.51
N MET A 39 17.84 -11.60 -6.43
CA MET A 39 18.15 -12.47 -5.29
C MET A 39 18.08 -13.96 -5.69
N SER A 40 17.05 -14.40 -6.41
CA SER A 40 17.03 -15.77 -6.96
C SER A 40 18.28 -16.11 -7.78
N ILE A 41 18.77 -15.16 -8.58
CA ILE A 41 20.00 -15.34 -9.37
C ILE A 41 21.25 -15.44 -8.47
N ILE A 42 21.30 -14.71 -7.34
CA ILE A 42 22.43 -14.87 -6.39
C ILE A 42 22.44 -16.26 -5.79
N TRP A 43 21.28 -16.84 -5.45
CA TRP A 43 21.19 -18.20 -4.88
C TRP A 43 21.72 -19.27 -5.83
N VAL A 44 21.45 -19.13 -7.14
CA VAL A 44 22.06 -19.99 -8.17
C VAL A 44 23.57 -19.82 -8.19
N CYS A 45 24.06 -18.59 -8.12
CA CYS A 45 25.49 -18.29 -8.09
C CYS A 45 26.19 -18.76 -6.81
N LEU A 46 25.46 -18.90 -5.70
CA LEU A 46 25.92 -19.44 -4.41
C LEU A 46 25.86 -20.99 -4.36
N GLN A 47 25.60 -21.64 -5.49
CA GLN A 47 25.54 -23.09 -5.60
C GLN A 47 24.41 -23.73 -4.77
N SER A 48 23.33 -22.97 -4.52
CA SER A 48 22.11 -23.41 -3.81
C SER A 48 20.88 -23.34 -4.74
N PRO A 49 20.70 -24.34 -5.63
CA PRO A 49 19.60 -24.34 -6.60
C PRO A 49 18.22 -24.53 -5.97
N ASP A 50 18.11 -25.28 -4.86
CA ASP A 50 16.84 -25.52 -4.17
C ASP A 50 16.24 -24.22 -3.60
N LEU A 51 17.11 -23.39 -3.02
CA LEU A 51 16.73 -22.08 -2.48
C LEU A 51 16.43 -21.09 -3.61
N ALA A 52 17.14 -21.17 -4.74
CA ALA A 52 16.87 -20.32 -5.89
C ALA A 52 15.48 -20.56 -6.51
N ILE A 53 15.05 -21.82 -6.61
CA ILE A 53 13.74 -22.19 -7.18
C ILE A 53 12.62 -21.75 -6.24
N THR A 54 12.78 -21.97 -4.94
CA THR A 54 11.78 -21.58 -3.95
C THR A 54 11.64 -20.07 -3.82
N GLU A 55 12.75 -19.33 -3.87
CA GLU A 55 12.72 -17.86 -3.91
C GLU A 55 12.01 -17.38 -5.18
N ALA A 56 12.34 -17.92 -6.36
CA ALA A 56 11.71 -17.49 -7.61
C ALA A 56 10.19 -17.72 -7.61
N ALA A 57 9.74 -18.85 -7.06
CA ALA A 57 8.31 -19.19 -6.96
C ALA A 57 7.58 -18.27 -5.98
N VAL A 58 8.16 -17.98 -4.82
CA VAL A 58 7.54 -17.09 -3.81
C VAL A 58 7.62 -15.64 -4.26
N GLY A 59 8.80 -15.18 -4.67
CA GLY A 59 9.14 -13.84 -5.07
C GLY A 59 8.40 -13.33 -6.29
N ALA A 60 8.59 -13.99 -7.44
CA ALA A 60 7.94 -13.59 -8.69
C ALA A 60 6.51 -14.13 -8.81
N GLY A 61 6.19 -15.27 -8.18
CA GLY A 61 4.86 -15.89 -8.24
C GLY A 61 3.89 -15.33 -7.20
N VAL A 62 4.01 -15.81 -5.96
CA VAL A 62 3.01 -15.56 -4.90
C VAL A 62 3.00 -14.08 -4.48
N THR A 63 4.17 -13.49 -4.24
CA THR A 63 4.28 -12.12 -3.75
C THR A 63 3.78 -11.11 -4.78
N SER A 64 3.98 -11.34 -6.08
CA SER A 64 3.42 -10.51 -7.14
C SER A 64 1.90 -10.47 -7.14
N ILE A 65 1.26 -11.63 -7.01
CA ILE A 65 -0.21 -11.75 -6.97
C ILE A 65 -0.75 -11.05 -5.71
N LEU A 66 -0.10 -11.26 -4.57
CA LEU A 66 -0.50 -10.67 -3.28
C LEU A 66 -0.39 -9.14 -3.31
N PHE A 67 0.72 -8.60 -3.83
CA PHE A 67 0.89 -7.16 -3.97
C PHE A 67 -0.12 -6.57 -4.94
N PHE A 68 -0.39 -7.22 -6.07
CA PHE A 68 -1.37 -6.73 -7.03
C PHE A 68 -2.78 -6.71 -6.45
N SER A 69 -3.17 -7.75 -5.69
CA SER A 69 -4.45 -7.80 -4.98
C SER A 69 -4.58 -6.66 -3.95
N THR A 70 -3.52 -6.44 -3.17
CA THR A 70 -3.46 -5.36 -2.17
C THR A 70 -3.51 -3.98 -2.81
N LEU A 71 -2.75 -3.76 -3.89
CA LEU A 71 -2.73 -2.51 -4.65
C LEU A 71 -4.09 -2.21 -5.26
N LYS A 72 -4.77 -3.20 -5.87
CA LYS A 72 -6.15 -3.03 -6.39
C LYS A 72 -7.11 -2.61 -5.29
N LYS A 73 -7.03 -3.23 -4.11
CA LYS A 73 -7.88 -2.88 -2.96
C LYS A 73 -7.59 -1.46 -2.44
N ILE A 74 -6.31 -1.08 -2.34
CA ILE A 74 -5.90 0.27 -1.90
C ILE A 74 -6.38 1.34 -2.90
N GLN A 75 -6.24 1.08 -4.20
CA GLN A 75 -6.74 1.99 -5.24
C GLN A 75 -8.27 2.14 -5.18
N ALA A 76 -9.01 1.06 -4.95
CA ALA A 76 -10.47 1.13 -4.79
C ALA A 76 -10.88 2.02 -3.60
N ILE A 77 -10.21 1.86 -2.45
CA ILE A 77 -10.46 2.67 -1.25
C ILE A 77 -10.11 4.15 -1.47
N GLN A 78 -9.00 4.44 -2.17
CA GLN A 78 -8.59 5.81 -2.50
C GLN A 78 -9.62 6.52 -3.40
N ILE A 79 -10.20 5.81 -4.37
CA ILE A 79 -11.23 6.37 -5.27
C ILE A 79 -12.50 6.73 -4.50
N GLU A 80 -12.92 5.89 -3.54
CA GLU A 80 -14.12 6.12 -2.75
C GLU A 80 -13.98 7.34 -1.83
N LYS A 81 -12.84 7.46 -1.14
CA LYS A 81 -12.50 8.66 -0.34
C LYS A 81 -12.44 9.94 -1.16
N ASP A 82 -11.77 9.94 -2.31
CA ASP A 82 -11.64 11.15 -3.14
C ASP A 82 -12.99 11.59 -3.73
N LYS A 83 -13.93 10.64 -3.94
CA LYS A 83 -15.31 10.93 -4.37
C LYS A 83 -16.13 11.56 -3.25
N GLU A 84 -16.04 11.01 -2.04
CA GLU A 84 -16.71 11.54 -0.85
C GLU A 84 -16.16 12.94 -0.52
N ASP A 85 -14.84 13.12 -0.46
CA ASP A 85 -14.21 14.42 -0.22
C ASP A 85 -14.61 15.48 -1.26
N LYS A 86 -14.68 15.11 -2.55
CA LYS A 86 -15.19 16.00 -3.61
C LYS A 86 -16.68 16.28 -3.48
N PHE A 87 -17.48 15.30 -3.09
CA PHE A 87 -18.91 15.48 -2.85
C PHE A 87 -19.15 16.44 -1.68
N LEU A 88 -18.46 16.27 -0.56
CA LEU A 88 -18.54 17.16 0.59
C LEU A 88 -18.03 18.56 0.24
N LYS A 89 -16.90 18.69 -0.48
CA LYS A 89 -16.40 20.00 -0.93
C LYS A 89 -17.40 20.70 -1.85
N ASN A 90 -18.00 19.97 -2.80
CA ASN A 90 -18.98 20.52 -3.73
C ASN A 90 -20.31 20.89 -3.03
N ALA A 91 -20.78 20.07 -2.08
CA ALA A 91 -21.98 20.35 -1.30
C ALA A 91 -21.80 21.53 -0.33
N VAL A 92 -20.63 21.64 0.32
CA VAL A 92 -20.29 22.77 1.19
C VAL A 92 -20.09 24.06 0.39
N LEU A 93 -19.53 24.00 -0.82
CA LEU A 93 -19.40 25.19 -1.67
C LEU A 93 -20.74 25.72 -2.20
N HIS A 94 -21.74 24.85 -2.32
CA HIS A 94 -23.05 25.20 -2.87
C HIS A 94 -24.13 25.49 -1.82
N THR A 95 -23.81 25.32 -0.52
CA THR A 95 -24.73 25.57 0.59
C THR A 95 -23.97 26.24 1.76
N PRO A 96 -24.07 27.57 1.94
CA PRO A 96 -23.38 28.25 3.05
C PRO A 96 -23.93 27.93 4.45
N ASP A 97 -25.04 27.20 4.61
CA ASP A 97 -25.83 27.18 5.85
C ASP A 97 -26.15 25.78 6.43
N LEU A 98 -25.15 24.93 6.68
CA LEU A 98 -25.37 23.66 7.41
C LEU A 98 -24.26 23.36 8.42
N LYS A 99 -23.95 24.33 9.31
CA LYS A 99 -23.06 24.10 10.47
C LYS A 99 -23.73 24.22 11.84
N THR A 100 -25.05 24.33 11.95
CA THR A 100 -25.66 24.68 13.24
C THR A 100 -26.82 23.82 13.72
N SER A 101 -27.42 22.96 12.89
CA SER A 101 -28.65 22.23 13.26
C SER A 101 -28.43 20.95 14.07
N ASP A 102 -27.32 20.23 13.87
CA ASP A 102 -27.18 18.87 14.43
C ASP A 102 -26.63 18.82 15.85
N PHE A 103 -25.99 19.89 16.34
CA PHE A 103 -25.51 19.92 17.73
C PHE A 103 -26.62 20.20 18.75
N ASN A 104 -27.75 20.80 18.33
CA ASN A 104 -28.85 21.11 19.24
C ASN A 104 -29.77 19.90 19.49
N ASN A 105 -29.93 19.00 18.51
CA ASN A 105 -30.86 17.88 18.64
C ASN A 105 -30.36 16.78 19.60
N SER A 106 -29.05 16.54 19.67
CA SER A 106 -28.49 15.54 20.59
C SER A 106 -28.69 15.90 22.08
N LYS A 107 -28.74 17.19 22.44
CA LYS A 107 -29.02 17.62 23.84
C LYS A 107 -30.50 17.58 24.20
N VAL A 108 -31.41 17.76 23.24
CA VAL A 108 -32.86 17.72 23.51
C VAL A 108 -33.33 16.28 23.71
N VAL A 109 -32.76 15.31 23.01
CA VAL A 109 -33.12 13.89 23.16
C VAL A 109 -32.67 13.32 24.51
N GLN A 110 -31.51 13.72 25.04
CA GLN A 110 -31.04 13.19 26.33
C GLN A 110 -31.79 13.77 27.54
N LYS A 111 -32.34 14.98 27.45
CA LYS A 111 -33.03 15.61 28.59
C LYS A 111 -34.48 15.13 28.78
N GLY A 112 -35.06 14.46 27.78
CA GLY A 112 -36.44 13.93 27.86
C GLY A 112 -36.57 12.52 28.46
N ALA A 113 -35.45 11.83 28.73
CA ALA A 113 -35.47 10.43 29.19
C ALA A 113 -35.37 10.27 30.71
N ASP A 114 -35.12 11.33 31.48
CA ASP A 114 -34.93 11.28 32.95
C ASP A 114 -36.12 11.87 33.74
N GLU A 115 -37.16 12.41 33.09
CA GLU A 115 -38.31 13.01 33.79
C GLU A 115 -39.58 12.14 33.82
N ASN A 116 -39.60 10.95 33.20
CA ASN A 116 -40.82 10.15 33.08
C ASN A 116 -40.67 8.63 33.30
N GLU A 117 -39.71 8.18 34.11
CA GLU A 117 -39.78 6.85 34.76
C GLU A 117 -38.94 6.77 36.04
#